data_AF-A0A4P8R349-F1
#
_entry.id   AF-A0A4P8R349-F1
#
_cell.length_a   1.000
_cell.length_b   1.000
_cell.length_c   1.000
_cell.angle_alpha   90.00
_cell.angle_beta   90.00
_cell.angle_gamma   90.00
#
_symmetry.space_group_name_H-M   'P 1'
#
loop_
_entity.id
_entity.type
_entity.pdbx_description
1 polymer ?
#
loop_
_entity_poly.entity_id
_entity_poly.type
_entity_poly.pdbx_seq_one_letter_code
_entity_poly.pdbx_strand_id
1 'polypeptide(L)'
;ILILPFVHPDMGFSLYYYSWFHVATATGIVVCFGILSFIEREFKNRNLKAYYYPLAIFGLGIFGLLAIRIASPPIYSLIINAPHTVFGVQTGGPSTIAEVSSIFYDGGVFTLSRVFGNFTASGFFASLLGMLVLIANAVRKPKPEKVLVLVWSVLILFTIYGQNRFAYYYSINVSILSAYIGGLLLEKVKWNELDEKF
;
A
#
# COMPACT_ATOMS: atom_id res chain seq x y z
N ILE A 1 11.72 -0.35 20.65
CA ILE A 1 11.08 -1.17 19.59
C ILE A 1 10.30 -2.28 20.28
N LEU A 2 8.97 -2.31 20.17
CA LEU A 2 8.11 -3.20 20.99
C LEU A 2 8.30 -4.69 20.70
N ILE A 3 8.74 -5.04 19.50
CA ILE A 3 8.92 -6.44 19.07
C ILE A 3 10.21 -7.09 19.58
N LEU A 4 11.12 -6.32 20.18
CA LEU A 4 12.47 -6.77 20.55
C LEU A 4 12.49 -8.04 21.44
N PRO A 5 11.59 -8.21 22.43
CA PRO A 5 11.57 -9.42 23.26
C PRO A 5 11.21 -10.71 22.50
N PHE A 6 10.62 -10.59 21.32
CA PHE A 6 10.14 -11.72 20.51
C PHE A 6 11.08 -12.06 19.36
N VAL A 7 12.20 -11.34 19.22
CA VAL A 7 13.16 -11.55 18.14
C VAL A 7 14.01 -12.76 18.44
N HIS A 8 14.05 -13.70 17.50
CA HIS A 8 14.92 -14.87 17.47
C HIS A 8 16.19 -14.54 16.67
N PRO A 9 17.34 -14.27 17.33
CA PRO A 9 18.56 -13.82 16.66
C PRO A 9 19.16 -14.86 15.70
N ASP A 10 18.95 -16.13 16.03
CA ASP A 10 19.38 -17.31 15.28
C ASP A 10 18.71 -17.41 13.90
N MET A 11 17.55 -16.80 13.71
CA MET A 11 16.82 -16.77 12.43
C MET A 11 17.35 -15.72 11.43
N GLY A 12 18.41 -14.99 11.78
CA GLY A 12 19.06 -14.01 10.91
C GLY A 12 18.10 -12.92 10.41
N PHE A 13 17.99 -12.77 9.09
CA PHE A 13 17.02 -11.89 8.44
C PHE A 13 15.96 -12.71 7.71
N SER A 14 14.73 -12.71 8.23
CA SER A 14 13.59 -13.44 7.66
C SER A 14 12.33 -12.58 7.64
N LEU A 15 11.55 -12.71 6.55
CA LEU A 15 10.24 -12.08 6.38
C LEU A 15 9.14 -12.77 7.20
N TYR A 16 9.31 -14.06 7.50
CA TYR A 16 8.24 -14.89 8.09
C TYR A 16 8.42 -15.11 9.59
N TYR A 17 9.67 -15.15 10.06
CA TYR A 17 9.99 -15.35 11.47
C TYR A 17 10.30 -14.02 12.14
N TYR A 18 9.97 -13.91 13.43
CA TYR A 18 10.40 -12.78 14.27
C TYR A 18 11.92 -12.79 14.36
N SER A 19 12.54 -11.96 13.52
CA SER A 19 13.97 -11.95 13.26
C SER A 19 14.50 -10.51 13.27
N TRP A 20 15.82 -10.35 13.16
CA TRP A 20 16.46 -9.03 13.10
C TRP A 20 15.95 -8.16 11.94
N PHE A 21 15.33 -8.76 10.93
CA PHE A 21 14.74 -8.02 9.81
C PHE A 21 13.67 -7.02 10.27
N HIS A 22 12.83 -7.39 11.23
CA HIS A 22 11.75 -6.51 11.71
C HIS A 22 12.30 -5.34 12.53
N VAL A 23 13.35 -5.58 13.32
CA VAL A 23 14.04 -4.53 14.09
C VAL A 23 14.77 -3.58 13.13
N ALA A 24 15.47 -4.13 12.14
CA ALA A 24 16.20 -3.36 11.13
C ALA A 24 15.25 -2.48 10.29
N THR A 25 14.12 -3.02 9.84
CA THR A 25 13.13 -2.26 9.07
C THR A 25 12.44 -1.19 9.92
N ALA A 26 12.04 -1.48 11.15
CA ALA A 26 11.46 -0.48 12.04
C ALA A 26 12.44 0.67 12.35
N THR A 27 13.70 0.34 12.67
CA THR A 27 14.75 1.35 12.90
C THR A 27 15.06 2.13 11.63
N GLY A 28 15.13 1.43 10.49
CA GLY A 28 15.35 2.03 9.18
C GLY A 28 14.28 3.04 8.81
N ILE A 29 13.00 2.74 9.08
CA ILE A 29 11.89 3.67 8.86
C ILE A 29 12.04 4.94 9.70
N VAL A 30 12.41 4.82 10.98
CA VAL A 30 12.65 5.99 11.86
C VAL A 30 13.78 6.86 11.31
N VAL A 31 14.89 6.24 10.90
CA VAL A 31 16.03 6.93 10.29
C VAL A 31 15.61 7.61 8.98
N CYS A 32 14.86 6.93 8.12
CA CYS A 32 14.32 7.47 6.87
C CYS A 32 13.47 8.72 7.12
N PHE A 33 12.53 8.67 8.07
CA PHE A 33 11.72 9.85 8.41
C PHE A 33 12.58 11.01 8.95
N GLY A 34 13.61 10.71 9.75
CA GLY A 34 14.58 11.72 10.21
C GLY A 34 15.32 12.39 9.05
N ILE A 35 15.79 11.61 8.08
CA ILE A 35 16.46 12.12 6.86
C ILE A 35 15.49 12.97 6.02
N LEU A 36 14.27 12.48 5.80
CA LEU A 36 13.25 13.22 5.03
C LEU A 36 12.91 14.56 5.70
N SER A 37 12.75 14.56 7.02
CA SER A 37 12.49 15.79 7.79
C SER A 37 13.67 16.77 7.71
N PHE A 38 14.90 16.27 7.80
CA PHE A 38 16.11 17.09 7.64
C PHE A 38 16.17 17.74 6.25
N ILE A 39 15.89 16.97 5.19
CA ILE A 39 15.90 17.47 3.82
C ILE A 39 14.78 18.49 3.60
N GLU A 40 13.57 18.23 4.07
CA GLU A 40 12.47 19.18 3.99
C GLU A 40 12.83 20.51 4.68
N ARG A 41 13.42 20.45 5.87
CA ARG A 41 13.90 21.63 6.60
C ARG A 41 14.95 22.39 5.81
N GLU A 42 15.90 21.69 5.20
CA GLU A 42 16.97 22.33 4.44
C GLU A 42 16.47 22.97 3.14
N PHE A 43 15.49 22.35 2.48
CA PHE A 43 14.81 22.91 1.33
C PHE A 43 14.12 24.23 1.67
N LYS A 44 13.46 24.30 2.84
CA LYS A 44 12.84 25.54 3.34
C LYS A 44 13.90 26.58 3.69
N ASN A 45 14.95 26.22 4.42
CA ASN A 45 16.02 27.13 4.82
C ASN A 45 16.74 27.76 3.62
N ARG A 46 16.94 26.98 2.54
CA ARG A 46 17.65 27.41 1.34
C ARG A 46 16.74 27.95 0.23
N ASN A 47 15.43 28.07 0.46
CA ASN A 47 14.45 28.47 -0.56
C ASN A 47 14.56 27.67 -1.87
N LEU A 48 14.78 26.35 -1.78
CA LEU A 48 14.87 25.48 -2.95
C LEU A 48 13.48 25.26 -3.56
N LYS A 49 13.42 25.15 -4.89
CA LYS A 49 12.16 24.88 -5.59
C LYS A 49 11.62 23.49 -5.20
N ALA A 50 10.34 23.43 -4.87
CA ALA A 50 9.67 22.19 -4.43
C ALA A 50 9.77 21.02 -5.43
N TYR A 51 9.91 21.31 -6.73
CA TYR A 51 10.05 20.27 -7.76
C TYR A 51 11.35 19.45 -7.64
N TYR A 52 12.39 19.94 -6.96
CA TYR A 52 13.60 19.16 -6.71
C TYR A 52 13.43 18.13 -5.58
N TYR A 53 12.37 18.24 -4.78
CA TYR A 53 12.17 17.37 -3.62
C TYR A 53 11.91 15.91 -4.01
N PRO A 54 11.03 15.59 -4.99
CA PRO A 54 10.91 14.22 -5.51
C PRO A 54 12.22 13.66 -6.07
N LEU A 55 13.02 14.49 -6.75
CA LEU A 55 14.32 14.07 -7.29
C LEU A 55 15.30 13.70 -6.17
N ALA A 56 15.34 14.50 -5.10
CA ALA A 56 16.17 14.22 -3.93
C ALA A 56 15.76 12.90 -3.25
N ILE A 57 14.46 12.67 -3.08
CA ILE A 57 13.94 11.41 -2.53
C ILE A 57 14.33 10.22 -3.41
N PHE A 58 14.18 10.36 -4.73
CA PHE A 58 14.53 9.29 -5.66
C PHE A 58 16.02 8.97 -5.63
N GLY A 59 16.88 10.00 -5.61
CA GLY A 59 18.32 9.86 -5.44
C GLY A 59 18.66 9.13 -4.13
N LEU A 60 18.10 9.57 -3.01
CA LEU A 60 18.28 8.91 -1.71
C LEU A 60 17.86 7.45 -1.73
N GLY A 61 16.74 7.13 -2.38
CA GLY A 61 16.27 5.75 -2.51
C GLY A 61 17.31 4.87 -3.23
N ILE A 62 17.85 5.35 -4.35
CA ILE A 62 18.89 4.64 -5.11
C ILE A 62 20.16 4.49 -4.28
N PHE A 63 20.67 5.58 -3.70
CA PHE A 63 21.88 5.54 -2.88
C PHE A 63 21.72 4.66 -1.64
N GLY A 64 20.56 4.72 -0.99
CA GLY A 64 20.22 3.86 0.14
C GLY A 64 20.21 2.37 -0.24
N LEU A 65 19.59 2.02 -1.37
CA LEU A 65 19.61 0.63 -1.87
C LEU A 65 21.03 0.15 -2.22
N LEU A 66 21.84 0.99 -2.85
CA LEU A 66 23.25 0.67 -3.15
C LEU A 66 24.08 0.51 -1.87
N ALA A 67 23.88 1.38 -0.87
CA ALA A 67 24.55 1.27 0.41
C ALA A 67 24.17 -0.03 1.13
N ILE A 68 22.89 -0.40 1.17
CA ILE A 68 22.42 -1.65 1.77
C ILE A 68 22.98 -2.85 1.02
N ARG A 69 23.07 -2.81 -0.32
CA ARG A 69 23.68 -3.87 -1.12
C ARG A 69 25.11 -4.20 -0.68
N ILE A 70 25.89 -3.19 -0.31
CA ILE A 70 27.28 -3.35 0.14
C ILE A 70 27.34 -3.72 1.62
N ALA A 71 26.58 -3.02 2.46
CA ALA A 71 26.62 -3.20 3.92
C ALA A 71 25.98 -4.51 4.39
N SER A 72 24.87 -4.93 3.76
CA SER A 72 24.16 -6.17 4.10
C SER A 72 23.45 -6.76 2.87
N PRO A 73 24.14 -7.62 2.10
CA PRO A 73 23.54 -8.33 0.97
C PRO A 73 22.25 -9.11 1.30
N PRO A 74 22.10 -9.74 2.50
CA PRO A 74 20.85 -10.41 2.87
C PRO A 74 19.65 -9.46 3.01
N ILE A 75 19.83 -8.27 3.58
CA ILE A 75 18.73 -7.30 3.68
C ILE A 75 18.37 -6.77 2.29
N TYR A 76 19.38 -6.49 1.47
CA TYR A 76 19.16 -6.06 0.08
C TYR A 76 18.33 -7.08 -0.70
N SER A 77 18.67 -8.37 -0.61
CA SER A 77 17.93 -9.41 -1.32
C SER A 77 16.47 -9.49 -0.83
N LEU A 78 16.21 -9.36 0.46
CA LEU A 78 14.84 -9.34 0.99
C LEU A 78 14.04 -8.14 0.47
N ILE A 79 14.62 -6.93 0.46
CA ILE A 79 13.94 -5.72 -0.01
C ILE A 79 13.57 -5.83 -1.49
N ILE A 80 14.46 -6.36 -2.32
CA ILE A 80 14.22 -6.47 -3.77
C ILE A 80 13.23 -7.60 -4.11
N ASN A 81 13.25 -8.71 -3.36
CA ASN A 81 12.40 -9.87 -3.66
C ASN A 81 11.01 -9.82 -3.01
N ALA A 82 10.85 -9.14 -1.86
CA ALA A 82 9.58 -9.07 -1.15
C ALA A 82 8.40 -8.56 -2.00
N PRO A 83 8.55 -7.51 -2.84
CA PRO A 83 7.48 -7.06 -3.72
C PRO A 83 6.98 -8.14 -4.68
N HIS A 84 7.88 -8.95 -5.25
CA HIS A 84 7.51 -10.05 -6.13
C HIS A 84 6.75 -11.15 -5.38
N THR A 85 7.18 -11.45 -4.14
CA THR A 85 6.50 -12.43 -3.29
C THR A 85 5.07 -12.00 -2.92
N VAL A 86 4.83 -10.71 -2.69
CA VAL A 86 3.53 -10.21 -2.19
C VAL A 86 2.60 -9.78 -3.32
N PHE A 87 3.08 -8.97 -4.27
CA PHE A 87 2.27 -8.36 -5.33
C PHE A 87 2.26 -9.17 -6.63
N GLY A 88 3.20 -10.10 -6.79
CA GLY A 88 3.32 -10.92 -7.99
C GLY A 88 2.28 -12.04 -8.03
N VAL A 89 1.72 -12.29 -9.21
CA VAL A 89 0.95 -13.51 -9.47
C VAL A 89 1.92 -14.67 -9.45
N GLN A 90 1.74 -15.57 -8.49
CA GLN A 90 2.60 -16.74 -8.36
C GLN A 90 2.33 -17.72 -9.51
N THR A 91 3.36 -18.45 -9.96
CA THR A 91 3.29 -19.42 -11.05
C THR A 91 3.80 -20.78 -10.61
N GLY A 92 3.42 -21.85 -11.32
CA GLY A 92 3.87 -23.22 -11.05
C GLY A 92 3.15 -23.87 -9.87
N GLY A 93 3.89 -24.59 -9.03
CA GLY A 93 3.34 -25.28 -7.85
C GLY A 93 2.55 -24.35 -6.91
N PRO A 94 3.05 -23.15 -6.53
CA PRO A 94 2.32 -22.23 -5.66
C PRO A 94 0.96 -21.77 -6.20
N SER A 95 0.78 -21.70 -7.53
CA SER A 95 -0.50 -21.25 -8.10
C SER A 95 -1.61 -22.30 -8.03
N THR A 96 -1.31 -23.54 -7.65
CA THR A 96 -2.31 -24.58 -7.40
C THR A 96 -2.96 -24.44 -6.03
N ILE A 97 -2.33 -23.69 -5.12
CA ILE A 97 -2.86 -23.39 -3.79
C ILE A 97 -3.86 -22.25 -3.93
N ALA A 98 -5.13 -22.52 -3.63
CA ALA A 98 -6.22 -21.56 -3.80
C ALA A 98 -5.96 -20.20 -3.14
N GLU A 99 -5.37 -20.20 -1.95
CA GLU A 99 -5.04 -18.99 -1.18
C GLU A 99 -3.92 -18.14 -1.80
N VAL A 100 -2.95 -18.80 -2.45
CA VAL A 100 -1.75 -18.16 -3.03
C VAL A 100 -1.99 -17.75 -4.47
N SER A 101 -2.93 -18.39 -5.15
CA SER A 101 -3.37 -17.98 -6.49
C SER A 101 -4.01 -16.58 -6.47
N SER A 102 -3.93 -15.87 -7.59
CA SER A 102 -4.52 -14.54 -7.73
C SER A 102 -6.04 -14.56 -7.52
N ILE A 103 -6.59 -13.44 -7.01
CA ILE A 103 -8.04 -13.28 -6.92
C ILE A 103 -8.70 -13.11 -8.31
N PHE A 104 -7.95 -12.63 -9.30
CA PHE A 104 -8.46 -12.32 -10.64
C PHE A 104 -8.29 -13.47 -11.64
N TYR A 105 -7.63 -14.56 -11.25
CA TYR A 105 -7.38 -15.69 -12.14
C TYR A 105 -7.81 -17.00 -11.47
N ASP A 106 -8.55 -17.81 -12.20
CA ASP A 106 -8.92 -19.16 -11.81
C ASP A 106 -8.57 -20.12 -12.93
N GLY A 107 -7.70 -21.10 -12.66
CA GLY A 107 -7.16 -21.99 -13.70
C GLY A 107 -6.47 -21.26 -14.87
N GLY A 108 -5.94 -20.06 -14.65
CA GLY A 108 -5.31 -19.22 -15.68
C GLY A 108 -6.30 -18.36 -16.49
N VAL A 109 -7.60 -18.46 -16.22
CA VAL A 109 -8.63 -17.64 -16.86
C VAL A 109 -8.97 -16.45 -15.99
N PHE A 110 -9.02 -15.25 -16.59
CA PHE A 110 -9.43 -14.05 -15.86
C PHE A 110 -10.91 -14.15 -15.46
N THR A 111 -11.19 -13.93 -14.18
CA THR A 111 -12.54 -13.97 -13.62
C THR A 111 -12.69 -13.02 -12.44
N LEU A 112 -13.92 -12.54 -12.23
CA LEU A 112 -14.29 -11.71 -11.07
C LEU A 112 -15.11 -12.50 -10.04
N SER A 113 -15.29 -13.81 -10.21
CA SER A 113 -16.09 -14.64 -9.30
C SER A 113 -15.58 -14.56 -7.86
N ARG A 114 -14.27 -14.69 -7.64
CA ARG A 114 -13.65 -14.59 -6.31
C ARG A 114 -13.72 -13.17 -5.75
N VAL A 115 -13.54 -12.16 -6.59
CA VAL A 115 -13.69 -10.75 -6.20
C VAL A 115 -15.10 -10.48 -5.70
N PHE A 116 -16.11 -10.91 -6.46
CA PHE A 116 -17.52 -10.72 -6.09
C PHE A 116 -17.93 -11.57 -4.89
N GLY A 117 -17.35 -12.77 -4.75
CA GLY A 117 -17.53 -13.61 -3.56
C GLY A 117 -16.99 -12.96 -2.28
N ASN A 118 -15.91 -12.18 -2.36
CA ASN A 118 -15.33 -11.49 -1.20
C ASN A 118 -15.99 -10.13 -0.92
N PHE A 119 -16.31 -9.34 -1.96
CA PHE A 119 -16.63 -7.92 -1.79
C PHE A 119 -18.01 -7.50 -2.29
N THR A 120 -18.77 -8.40 -2.93
CA THR A 120 -19.91 -8.08 -3.81
C THR A 120 -19.50 -7.27 -5.05
N ALA A 121 -20.28 -7.36 -6.12
CA ALA A 121 -20.01 -6.58 -7.34
C ALA A 121 -20.11 -5.07 -7.07
N SER A 122 -21.16 -4.63 -6.36
CA SER A 122 -21.38 -3.22 -6.04
C SER A 122 -20.27 -2.64 -5.16
N GLY A 123 -19.88 -3.36 -4.08
CA GLY A 123 -18.79 -2.92 -3.20
C GLY A 123 -17.46 -2.81 -3.94
N PHE A 124 -17.11 -3.81 -4.75
CA PHE A 124 -15.87 -3.75 -5.53
C PHE A 124 -15.86 -2.57 -6.50
N PHE A 125 -16.89 -2.38 -7.31
CA PHE A 125 -16.94 -1.26 -8.26
C PHE A 125 -17.03 0.11 -7.58
N ALA A 126 -17.75 0.22 -6.47
CA ALA A 126 -17.78 1.44 -5.67
C ALA A 126 -16.39 1.77 -5.11
N SER A 127 -15.61 0.76 -4.69
CA SER A 127 -14.23 0.97 -4.26
C SER A 127 -13.32 1.51 -5.37
N LEU A 128 -13.43 0.94 -6.58
CA LEU A 128 -12.68 1.41 -7.75
C LEU A 128 -13.06 2.86 -8.10
N LEU A 129 -14.35 3.17 -8.10
CA LEU A 129 -14.85 4.51 -8.35
C LEU A 129 -14.39 5.50 -7.27
N GLY A 130 -14.39 5.09 -6.00
CA GLY A 130 -13.79 5.81 -4.88
C GLY A 130 -12.33 6.17 -5.13
N MET A 131 -11.51 5.22 -5.56
CA MET A 131 -10.11 5.46 -5.90
C MET A 131 -9.96 6.44 -7.07
N LEU A 132 -10.76 6.32 -8.13
CA LEU A 132 -10.72 7.25 -9.27
C LEU A 132 -11.06 8.69 -8.84
N VAL A 133 -12.06 8.85 -7.96
CA VAL A 133 -12.41 10.16 -7.38
C VAL A 133 -11.27 10.71 -6.52
N LEU A 134 -10.61 9.87 -5.71
CA LEU A 134 -9.45 10.28 -4.92
C LEU A 134 -8.26 10.68 -5.80
N ILE A 135 -8.00 9.98 -6.92
CA ILE A 135 -6.96 10.34 -7.90
C ILE A 135 -7.25 11.71 -8.49
N ALA A 136 -8.48 11.95 -8.97
CA ALA A 136 -8.89 13.23 -9.52
C ALA A 136 -8.74 14.37 -8.48
N ASN A 137 -9.05 14.10 -7.22
CA ASN A 137 -8.87 15.05 -6.12
C ASN A 137 -7.41 15.30 -5.78
N ALA A 138 -6.55 14.27 -5.82
CA ALA A 138 -5.12 14.41 -5.52
C ALA A 138 -4.42 15.36 -6.49
N VAL A 139 -4.83 15.37 -7.77
CA VAL A 139 -4.26 16.27 -8.79
C VAL A 139 -4.75 17.72 -8.61
N ARG A 140 -6.00 17.92 -8.20
CA ARG A 140 -6.61 19.26 -8.11
C ARG A 140 -6.40 19.94 -6.75
N LYS A 141 -6.60 19.20 -5.67
CA LYS A 141 -6.57 19.67 -4.28
C LYS A 141 -5.99 18.55 -3.39
N PRO A 142 -4.67 18.34 -3.44
CA PRO A 142 -4.03 17.28 -2.67
C PRO A 142 -4.26 17.51 -1.17
N LYS A 143 -4.98 16.58 -0.55
CA LYS A 143 -5.13 16.50 0.91
C LYS A 143 -4.34 15.29 1.40
N PRO A 144 -3.38 15.43 2.34
CA PRO A 144 -2.51 14.33 2.78
C PRO A 144 -3.28 13.07 3.19
N GLU A 145 -4.38 13.23 3.92
CA GLU A 145 -5.22 12.13 4.40
C GLU A 145 -5.89 11.36 3.24
N LYS A 146 -6.32 12.07 2.19
CA LYS A 146 -6.92 11.44 0.99
C LYS A 146 -5.88 10.73 0.15
N VAL A 147 -4.67 11.30 0.05
CA VAL A 147 -3.55 10.67 -0.64
C VAL A 147 -3.10 9.40 0.09
N LEU A 148 -3.08 9.42 1.43
CA LEU A 148 -2.77 8.23 2.23
C LEU A 148 -3.76 7.09 1.96
N VAL A 149 -5.06 7.37 2.03
CA VAL A 149 -6.11 6.38 1.74
C VAL A 149 -5.97 5.85 0.31
N LEU A 150 -5.70 6.72 -0.67
CA LEU A 150 -5.48 6.31 -2.05
C LEU A 150 -4.26 5.37 -2.20
N VAL A 151 -3.09 5.77 -1.69
CA VAL A 151 -1.86 4.97 -1.79
C VAL A 151 -2.04 3.62 -1.11
N TRP A 152 -2.61 3.62 0.10
CA TRP A 152 -2.93 2.38 0.81
C TRP A 152 -3.91 1.50 0.02
N SER A 153 -4.95 2.09 -0.57
CA SER A 153 -5.93 1.34 -1.36
C SER A 153 -5.33 0.68 -2.59
N VAL A 154 -4.48 1.40 -3.32
CA VAL A 154 -3.76 0.89 -4.49
C VAL A 154 -2.81 -0.23 -4.11
N LEU A 155 -2.05 -0.07 -3.01
CA LEU A 155 -1.11 -1.12 -2.57
C LEU A 155 -1.84 -2.41 -2.18
N ILE A 156 -2.93 -2.32 -1.42
CA ILE A 156 -3.70 -3.51 -1.05
C ILE A 156 -4.42 -4.11 -2.26
N LEU A 157 -4.90 -3.30 -3.22
CA LEU A 157 -5.41 -3.82 -4.49
C LEU A 157 -4.35 -4.65 -5.23
N PHE A 158 -3.09 -4.21 -5.24
CA PHE A 158 -1.99 -5.00 -5.80
C PHE A 158 -1.69 -6.26 -4.98
N THR A 159 -1.87 -6.26 -3.66
CA THR A 159 -1.70 -7.51 -2.88
C THR A 159 -2.70 -8.58 -3.27
N ILE A 160 -3.97 -8.21 -3.48
CA ILE A 160 -5.01 -9.17 -3.88
C ILE A 160 -4.86 -9.57 -5.35
N TYR A 161 -4.30 -8.69 -6.19
CA TYR A 161 -3.88 -9.04 -7.54
C TYR A 161 -2.86 -10.16 -7.53
N GLY A 162 -1.89 -10.13 -6.61
CA GLY A 162 -0.94 -11.22 -6.40
C GLY A 162 -1.61 -12.49 -5.86
N GLN A 163 -2.28 -12.38 -4.71
CA GLN A 163 -2.76 -13.54 -3.96
C GLN A 163 -4.12 -13.30 -3.26
N ASN A 164 -5.02 -14.27 -3.37
CA ASN A 164 -6.37 -14.20 -2.78
C ASN A 164 -6.35 -14.12 -1.24
N ARG A 165 -5.35 -14.68 -0.56
CA ARG A 165 -5.24 -14.64 0.90
C ARG A 165 -5.19 -13.22 1.48
N PHE A 166 -4.87 -12.20 0.70
CA PHE A 166 -4.86 -10.81 1.18
C PHE A 166 -6.21 -10.11 1.04
N ALA A 167 -7.26 -10.79 0.57
CA ALA A 167 -8.58 -10.21 0.34
C ALA A 167 -9.17 -9.51 1.58
N TYR A 168 -8.95 -10.07 2.77
CA TYR A 168 -9.45 -9.50 4.02
C TYR A 168 -8.85 -8.11 4.33
N TYR A 169 -7.63 -7.80 3.88
CA TYR A 169 -7.07 -6.45 4.00
C TYR A 169 -7.80 -5.48 3.08
N TYR A 170 -8.17 -5.91 1.87
CA TYR A 170 -8.87 -5.05 0.92
C TYR A 170 -10.32 -4.77 1.31
N SER A 171 -10.95 -5.66 2.10
CA SER A 171 -12.31 -5.45 2.61
C SER A 171 -12.46 -4.10 3.32
N ILE A 172 -11.46 -3.70 4.12
CA ILE A 172 -11.48 -2.41 4.83
C ILE A 172 -11.51 -1.25 3.83
N ASN A 173 -10.70 -1.34 2.78
CA ASN A 173 -10.60 -0.31 1.74
C ASN A 173 -11.90 -0.25 0.93
N VAL A 174 -12.48 -1.40 0.60
CA VAL A 174 -13.79 -1.49 -0.04
C VAL A 174 -14.85 -0.78 0.79
N SER A 175 -14.93 -1.04 2.09
CA SER A 175 -15.91 -0.41 2.98
C SER A 175 -15.73 1.11 3.04
N ILE A 176 -14.50 1.59 3.26
CA ILE A 176 -14.19 3.03 3.36
C ILE A 176 -14.50 3.75 2.05
N LEU A 177 -14.05 3.22 0.91
CA LEU A 177 -14.23 3.85 -0.39
C LEU A 177 -15.70 3.80 -0.84
N SER A 178 -16.41 2.71 -0.53
CA SER A 178 -17.85 2.62 -0.82
C SER A 178 -18.65 3.61 0.01
N ALA A 179 -18.34 3.73 1.32
CA ALA A 179 -18.96 4.72 2.19
C ALA A 179 -18.64 6.16 1.72
N TYR A 180 -17.41 6.40 1.26
CA TYR A 180 -17.02 7.70 0.69
C TYR A 180 -17.88 8.06 -0.53
N ILE A 181 -18.07 7.13 -1.46
CA ILE A 181 -18.93 7.35 -2.63
C ILE A 181 -20.40 7.52 -2.23
N GLY A 182 -20.90 6.69 -1.30
CA GLY A 182 -22.24 6.83 -0.75
C GLY A 182 -22.47 8.22 -0.16
N GLY A 183 -21.53 8.71 0.65
CA GLY A 183 -21.58 10.06 1.22
C GLY A 183 -21.64 11.16 0.16
N LEU A 184 -20.80 11.07 -0.89
CA LEU A 184 -20.82 12.04 -1.99
C LEU A 184 -22.15 12.03 -2.76
N LEU A 185 -22.77 10.86 -2.94
CA LEU A 185 -24.07 10.75 -3.59
C LEU A 185 -25.18 11.36 -2.74
N LEU A 186 -25.19 11.08 -1.43
CA LEU A 186 -26.16 11.67 -0.49
C LEU A 186 -26.06 13.20 -0.44
N GLU A 187 -24.84 13.74 -0.42
CA GLU A 187 -24.60 15.18 -0.48
C GLU A 187 -25.14 15.78 -1.79
N LYS A 188 -24.94 15.09 -2.92
CA LYS A 188 -25.41 15.56 -4.23
C LYS A 188 -26.93 15.60 -4.35
N VAL A 189 -27.64 14.70 -3.67
CA VAL A 189 -29.11 14.68 -3.63
C VAL A 189 -29.66 15.59 -2.52
N LYS A 190 -28.80 16.35 -1.82
CA LYS A 190 -29.17 17.21 -0.69
C LYS A 190 -30.00 16.44 0.34
N TRP A 191 -29.55 15.23 0.69
CA TRP A 191 -30.26 14.35 1.62
C TRP A 191 -30.65 15.06 2.93
N ASN A 192 -29.79 15.95 3.42
CA ASN A 192 -30.01 16.72 4.65
C ASN A 192 -31.12 17.78 4.56
N GLU A 193 -31.56 18.16 3.36
CA GLU A 193 -32.60 19.16 3.11
C GLU A 193 -33.96 18.50 2.77
N LEU A 194 -34.05 17.16 2.77
CA LEU A 194 -35.27 16.45 2.39
C LEU A 194 -36.42 16.68 3.39
N ASP A 195 -36.10 16.80 4.68
CA ASP A 195 -37.08 17.06 5.73
C ASP A 195 -37.63 18.49 5.72
N GLU A 196 -36.96 19.44 5.06
CA GLU A 196 -37.46 20.83 4.95
C GLU A 196 -38.59 20.98 3.90
N LYS A 197 -38.85 19.93 3.12
CA LYS A 197 -39.85 19.91 2.05
C LYS A 197 -41.16 19.19 2.41
N PHE A 198 -41.27 18.64 3.61
CA PHE A 198 -42.47 18.00 4.15
C PHE A 198 -42.91 18.69 5.45
#